data_AF-A0A528HCD5-F1
#
_entry.id   AF-A0A528HCD5-F1
#
_cell.length_a   1.000
_cell.length_b   1.000
_cell.length_c   1.000
_cell.angle_alpha   90.00
_cell.angle_beta   90.00
_cell.angle_gamma   90.00
#
_symmetry.space_group_name_H-M   'P 1'
#
loop_
_entity.id
_entity.type
_entity.pdbx_description
1 polymer ?
#
loop_
_entity_poly.entity_id
_entity_poly.type
_entity_poly.pdbx_seq_one_letter_code
_entity_poly.pdbx_strand_id
1 'polypeptide(L)'
;MQLHHHLASPIEDTLRKALRLVDDETGVIKILHEAPCAPDSPRIFGCGALSSDYSRFGFPSESPISGSTSLVRDQALVGAIGEAVERYSAAYVPYDEIIYRPISAVSATAVSPWSLSLYDEVQLARAGFGYCALRPDDTIGWVMG
;
A
#
# COMPACT_ATOMS: atom_id res chain seq x y z
N MET A 1 -6.93 -13.04 -7.77
CA MET A 1 -7.51 -13.11 -6.42
C MET A 1 -8.92 -12.52 -6.50
N GLN A 2 -9.97 -13.36 -6.46
CA GLN A 2 -11.35 -12.86 -6.35
C GLN A 2 -11.68 -12.74 -4.86
N LEU A 3 -11.96 -11.53 -4.39
CA LEU A 3 -12.38 -11.30 -3.01
C LEU A 3 -13.85 -11.74 -2.89
N HIS A 4 -14.12 -12.84 -2.20
CA HIS A 4 -15.45 -13.44 -2.11
C HIS A 4 -16.48 -12.60 -1.32
N HIS A 5 -16.02 -11.58 -0.57
CA HIS A 5 -16.86 -10.73 0.28
C HIS A 5 -17.19 -9.36 -0.31
N HIS A 6 -16.60 -8.99 -1.45
CA HIS A 6 -16.86 -7.72 -2.13
C HIS A 6 -17.17 -8.01 -3.60
N LEU A 7 -18.45 -7.93 -3.97
CA LEU A 7 -18.86 -8.03 -5.37
C LEU A 7 -18.18 -6.93 -6.18
N ALA A 8 -17.63 -7.29 -7.33
CA ALA A 8 -17.07 -6.30 -8.25
C ALA A 8 -18.15 -5.28 -8.62
N SER A 9 -17.88 -4.00 -8.37
CA SER A 9 -18.74 -2.92 -8.86
C SER A 9 -18.45 -2.64 -10.34
N PRO A 10 -19.47 -2.22 -11.11
CA PRO A 10 -19.25 -1.68 -12.45
C PRO A 10 -18.21 -0.56 -12.42
N ILE A 11 -17.32 -0.52 -13.42
CA ILE A 11 -16.19 0.42 -13.45
C ILE A 11 -16.64 1.88 -13.36
N GLU A 12 -17.78 2.22 -13.96
CA GLU A 12 -18.36 3.56 -13.91
C GLU A 12 -18.73 3.98 -12.47
N ASP A 13 -19.32 3.06 -11.70
CA ASP A 13 -19.64 3.33 -10.29
C ASP A 13 -18.38 3.43 -9.42
N THR A 14 -17.39 2.57 -9.68
CA THR A 14 -16.08 2.64 -9.01
C THR A 14 -15.42 3.98 -9.30
N LEU A 15 -15.36 4.40 -10.57
CA LEU A 15 -14.72 5.64 -10.99
C LEU A 15 -15.41 6.86 -10.36
N ARG A 16 -16.75 6.90 -10.38
CA ARG A 16 -17.54 7.96 -9.76
C ARG A 16 -17.28 8.10 -8.25
N LYS A 17 -17.06 6.99 -7.54
CA LYS A 17 -16.71 6.99 -6.11
C LYS A 17 -15.25 7.36 -5.89
N ALA A 18 -14.35 6.77 -6.66
CA ALA A 18 -12.90 6.93 -6.57
C ALA A 18 -12.46 8.38 -6.81
N LEU A 19 -13.10 9.08 -7.76
CA LEU A 19 -12.80 10.49 -8.04
C LEU A 19 -13.10 11.44 -6.87
N ARG A 20 -13.92 11.03 -5.87
CA ARG A 20 -14.16 11.82 -4.66
C ARG A 20 -12.95 11.88 -3.72
N LEU A 21 -11.96 11.02 -3.95
CA LEU A 21 -10.73 10.93 -3.18
C LEU A 21 -9.62 11.83 -3.75
N VAL A 22 -9.91 12.50 -4.87
CA VAL A 22 -8.97 13.32 -5.64
C VAL A 22 -9.35 14.78 -5.47
N ASP A 23 -8.52 15.53 -4.76
CA ASP A 23 -8.66 16.96 -4.50
C ASP A 23 -7.31 17.46 -3.97
N ASP A 24 -6.85 18.63 -4.41
CA ASP A 24 -5.51 19.13 -4.09
C ASP A 24 -5.38 19.66 -2.65
N GLU A 25 -6.50 20.04 -2.03
CA GLU A 25 -6.56 20.56 -0.66
C GLU A 25 -6.94 19.49 0.37
N THR A 26 -7.94 18.65 0.05
CA THR A 26 -8.61 17.76 1.02
C THR A 26 -8.55 16.27 0.64
N GLY A 27 -8.13 15.97 -0.58
CA GLY A 27 -8.08 14.61 -1.11
C GLY A 27 -6.93 13.79 -0.51
N VAL A 28 -7.06 12.47 -0.54
CA VAL A 28 -5.93 11.57 -0.29
C VAL A 28 -5.00 11.49 -1.50
N ILE A 29 -5.50 11.89 -2.68
CA ILE A 29 -4.76 12.06 -3.93
C ILE A 29 -4.86 13.52 -4.36
N LYS A 30 -3.72 14.18 -4.57
CA LYS A 30 -3.66 15.58 -5.01
C LYS A 30 -3.89 15.72 -6.50
N ILE A 31 -3.27 14.86 -7.28
CA ILE A 31 -3.22 14.99 -8.74
C ILE A 31 -3.30 13.60 -9.37
N LEU A 32 -4.09 13.50 -10.43
CA LEU A 32 -4.03 12.39 -11.40
C LEU A 32 -3.38 12.90 -12.69
N HIS A 33 -2.43 12.12 -13.20
CA HIS A 33 -1.73 12.42 -14.44
C HIS A 33 -1.86 11.25 -15.41
N GLU A 34 -2.59 11.45 -16.50
CA GLU A 34 -2.65 10.48 -17.56
C GLU A 34 -1.45 10.64 -18.50
N ALA A 35 -0.77 9.54 -18.77
CA ALA A 35 0.32 9.51 -19.72
C ALA A 35 -0.22 9.81 -21.13
N PRO A 36 0.44 10.69 -21.92
CA PRO A 36 0.02 10.96 -23.29
C PRO A 36 0.16 9.70 -24.15
N CYS A 37 -0.85 9.43 -24.97
CA CYS A 37 -0.80 8.38 -25.98
C CYS A 37 -0.44 8.99 -27.34
N ALA A 38 0.72 8.62 -27.90
CA ALA A 38 1.09 9.07 -29.24
C ALA A 38 0.23 8.35 -30.32
N PRO A 39 -0.09 9.02 -31.45
CA PRO A 39 -0.93 8.44 -32.50
C PRO A 39 -0.39 7.14 -33.13
N ASP A 40 0.92 6.96 -33.11
CA ASP A 40 1.65 5.81 -33.66
C ASP A 40 2.02 4.75 -32.61
N SER A 41 1.62 4.96 -31.34
CA SER A 41 1.89 4.02 -30.25
C SER A 41 0.74 3.04 -30.01
N PRO A 42 1.03 1.86 -29.45
CA PRO A 42 -0.01 0.96 -28.95
C PRO A 42 -0.94 1.69 -27.98
N ARG A 43 -2.24 1.39 -28.04
CA ARG A 43 -3.26 1.95 -27.11
C ARG A 43 -3.14 1.30 -25.73
N ILE A 44 -2.12 1.69 -25.00
CA ILE A 44 -1.88 1.35 -23.60
C ILE A 44 -2.02 2.66 -22.82
N PHE A 45 -2.99 2.71 -21.91
CA PHE A 45 -3.27 3.86 -21.09
C PHE A 45 -2.51 3.73 -19.77
N GLY A 46 -1.73 4.76 -19.42
CA GLY A 46 -1.07 4.87 -18.13
C GLY A 46 -1.64 6.03 -17.33
N CYS A 47 -1.80 5.85 -16.02
CA CYS A 47 -2.17 6.94 -15.12
C CYS A 47 -1.29 6.89 -13.87
N GLY A 48 -0.72 8.02 -13.50
CA GLY A 48 -0.05 8.24 -12.23
C GLY A 48 -0.95 9.01 -11.25
N ALA A 49 -0.81 8.72 -9.97
CA ALA A 49 -1.49 9.40 -8.88
C ALA A 49 -0.45 9.94 -7.89
N LEU A 50 -0.48 11.24 -7.63
CA LEU A 50 0.32 11.89 -6.59
C LEU A 50 -0.50 11.91 -5.30
N SER A 51 -0.07 11.15 -4.31
CA SER A 51 -0.72 11.10 -3.01
C SER A 51 -0.47 12.38 -2.20
N SER A 52 -1.38 12.66 -1.27
CA SER A 52 -1.20 13.68 -0.24
C SER A 52 -0.07 13.32 0.74
N ASP A 53 0.39 14.30 1.52
CA ASP A 53 1.40 14.03 2.55
C ASP A 53 0.72 13.40 3.78
N TYR A 54 0.97 12.10 3.98
CA TYR A 54 0.45 11.32 5.11
C TYR A 54 1.53 10.99 6.15
N SER A 55 2.69 11.66 6.12
CA SER A 55 3.77 11.46 7.10
C SER A 55 3.37 11.77 8.56
N ARG A 56 2.25 12.48 8.75
CA ARG A 56 1.72 12.83 10.08
C ARG A 56 0.89 11.74 10.75
N PHE A 57 0.45 10.70 10.03
CA PHE A 57 -0.50 9.70 10.54
C PHE A 57 0.06 8.28 10.59
N GLY A 58 1.32 8.09 10.19
CA GLY A 58 2.01 6.81 10.32
C GLY A 58 3.29 6.76 9.49
N PHE A 59 3.58 5.60 8.89
CA PHE A 59 4.82 5.40 8.13
C PHE A 59 4.60 5.71 6.65
N PRO A 60 5.17 6.81 6.13
CA PRO A 60 4.99 7.15 4.74
C PRO A 60 5.63 6.09 3.83
N SER A 61 5.01 5.82 2.68
CA SER A 61 5.62 5.01 1.64
C SER A 61 6.86 5.73 1.08
N GLU A 62 7.85 4.97 0.61
CA GLU A 62 9.07 5.51 0.01
C GLU A 62 8.78 6.42 -1.20
N SER A 63 7.64 6.23 -1.87
CA SER A 63 7.19 7.03 -3.02
C SER A 63 5.83 7.68 -2.75
N PRO A 64 5.68 9.00 -2.99
CA PRO A 64 4.37 9.65 -3.01
C PRO A 64 3.60 9.40 -4.32
N ILE A 65 4.20 8.71 -5.29
CA ILE A 65 3.62 8.46 -6.61
C ILE A 65 3.23 6.99 -6.72
N SER A 66 1.99 6.76 -7.13
CA SER A 66 1.43 5.46 -7.53
C SER A 66 1.02 5.49 -8.99
N GLY A 67 0.74 4.36 -9.63
CA GLY A 67 0.26 4.37 -11.01
C GLY A 67 -0.12 3.01 -11.57
N SER A 68 -1.01 3.04 -12.55
CA SER A 68 -1.51 1.83 -13.21
C SER A 68 -1.50 1.97 -14.72
N THR A 69 -1.47 0.82 -15.39
CA THR A 69 -1.55 0.72 -16.86
C THR A 69 -2.62 -0.28 -17.26
N SER A 70 -3.39 0.04 -18.30
CA SER A 70 -4.40 -0.87 -18.85
C SER A 70 -4.63 -0.63 -20.35
N LEU A 71 -5.26 -1.59 -21.03
CA LEU A 71 -5.81 -1.44 -22.38
C LEU A 71 -7.11 -0.63 -22.42
N VAL A 72 -7.70 -0.32 -21.26
CA VAL A 72 -8.90 0.51 -21.11
C VAL A 72 -8.55 1.69 -20.21
N ARG A 73 -8.77 2.91 -20.71
CA ARG A 73 -8.43 4.16 -19.99
C ARG A 73 -8.98 4.20 -18.57
N ASP A 74 -10.26 3.92 -18.39
CA ASP A 74 -10.91 4.00 -17.07
C ASP A 74 -10.36 2.95 -16.09
N GLN A 75 -9.82 1.82 -16.58
CA GLN A 75 -9.17 0.83 -15.73
C GLN A 75 -7.80 1.31 -15.26
N ALA A 76 -7.03 1.99 -16.12
CA ALA A 76 -5.77 2.61 -15.71
C ALA A 76 -6.02 3.71 -14.67
N LEU A 77 -7.07 4.50 -14.84
CA LEU A 77 -7.46 5.56 -13.91
C LEU A 77 -7.88 5.01 -12.55
N VAL A 78 -8.82 4.05 -12.53
CA VAL A 78 -9.27 3.39 -11.29
C VAL A 78 -8.13 2.63 -10.62
N GLY A 79 -7.26 1.98 -11.40
CA GLY A 79 -6.09 1.28 -10.86
C GLY A 79 -5.12 2.21 -10.16
N ALA A 80 -4.82 3.37 -10.76
CA ALA A 80 -3.92 4.36 -10.15
C ALA A 80 -4.51 4.94 -8.85
N ILE A 81 -5.82 5.23 -8.82
CA ILE A 81 -6.50 5.67 -7.60
C ILE A 81 -6.49 4.57 -6.55
N GLY A 82 -6.82 3.33 -6.93
CA GLY A 82 -6.86 2.19 -6.02
C GLY A 82 -5.51 1.95 -5.36
N GLU A 83 -4.42 1.96 -6.13
CA GLU A 83 -3.07 1.80 -5.60
C GLU A 83 -2.66 2.96 -4.68
N ALA A 84 -3.01 4.20 -5.02
CA ALA A 84 -2.73 5.34 -4.15
C ALA A 84 -3.49 5.27 -2.81
N VAL A 85 -4.76 4.83 -2.84
CA VAL A 85 -5.59 4.62 -1.65
C VAL A 85 -5.08 3.45 -0.83
N GLU A 86 -4.64 2.37 -1.47
CA GLU A 86 -3.98 1.24 -0.80
C GLU A 86 -2.76 1.73 -0.02
N ARG A 87 -1.86 2.49 -0.66
CA ARG A 87 -0.66 3.03 0.00
C ARG A 87 -1.00 4.00 1.13
N TYR A 88 -1.96 4.90 0.92
CA TYR A 88 -2.44 5.79 1.97
C TYR A 88 -2.97 5.01 3.18
N SER A 89 -3.77 3.98 2.93
CA SER A 89 -4.36 3.14 3.98
C SER A 89 -3.29 2.30 4.70
N ALA A 90 -2.31 1.77 3.97
CA ALA A 90 -1.20 0.99 4.51
C ALA A 90 -0.24 1.84 5.37
N ALA A 91 -0.17 3.15 5.13
CA ALA A 91 0.64 4.05 5.91
C ALA A 91 0.05 4.36 7.29
N TYR A 92 -1.26 4.18 7.49
CA TYR A 92 -1.92 4.43 8.77
C TYR A 92 -1.51 3.39 9.81
N VAL A 93 -1.10 3.86 10.98
CA VAL A 93 -0.70 3.00 12.11
C VAL A 93 -1.69 3.18 13.26
N PRO A 94 -2.47 2.14 13.63
CA PRO A 94 -3.44 2.23 14.73
C PRO A 94 -2.73 2.08 16.08
N TYR A 95 -1.98 3.10 16.52
CA TYR A 95 -1.13 3.02 17.71
C TYR A 95 -1.86 2.55 18.98
N ASP A 96 -3.13 2.91 19.14
CA ASP A 96 -3.96 2.51 20.29
C ASP A 96 -4.39 1.03 20.27
N GLU A 97 -4.26 0.37 19.12
CA GLU A 97 -4.58 -1.05 18.93
C GLU A 97 -3.32 -1.95 18.96
N ILE A 98 -2.12 -1.36 18.99
CA ILE A 98 -0.85 -2.10 18.99
C ILE A 98 -0.51 -2.56 20.41
N ILE A 99 -0.31 -3.86 20.55
CA ILE A 99 0.19 -4.48 21.79
C ILE A 99 1.69 -4.73 21.65
N TYR A 100 2.50 -4.17 22.56
CA TYR A 100 3.95 -4.36 22.58
C TYR A 100 4.37 -5.47 23.54
N ARG A 101 4.77 -6.62 22.99
CA ARG A 101 5.17 -7.82 23.76
C ARG A 101 6.21 -8.66 22.98
N PRO A 102 7.05 -9.47 23.67
CA PRO A 102 7.80 -10.53 23.01
C PRO A 102 6.86 -11.62 22.50
N ILE A 103 7.31 -12.41 21.52
CA ILE A 103 6.47 -13.47 20.92
C ILE A 103 6.01 -14.52 21.94
N SER A 104 6.82 -14.78 22.97
CA SER A 104 6.49 -15.71 24.05
C SER A 104 5.32 -15.26 24.92
N ALA A 105 4.92 -13.99 24.83
CA ALA A 105 3.86 -13.38 25.63
C ALA A 105 2.60 -13.03 24.82
N VAL A 106 2.49 -13.48 23.57
CA VAL A 106 1.27 -13.35 22.74
C VAL A 106 0.60 -14.70 22.50
N SER A 107 -0.59 -14.69 21.89
CA SER A 107 -1.36 -15.91 21.57
C SER A 107 -0.52 -16.92 20.78
N ALA A 108 -0.70 -18.22 21.06
CA ALA A 108 -0.10 -19.29 20.26
C ALA A 108 -0.57 -19.32 18.80
N THR A 109 -1.66 -18.60 18.47
CA THR A 109 -2.16 -18.41 17.10
C THR A 109 -1.52 -17.23 16.38
N ALA A 110 -0.65 -16.46 17.04
CA ALA A 110 0.05 -15.35 16.40
C ALA A 110 0.94 -15.87 15.26
N VAL A 111 0.96 -15.13 14.15
CA VAL A 111 1.85 -15.46 13.02
C VAL A 111 3.29 -15.22 13.45
N SER A 112 4.14 -16.24 13.27
CA SER A 112 5.57 -16.12 13.56
C SER A 112 6.22 -15.08 12.66
N PRO A 113 6.87 -14.03 13.18
CA PRO A 113 7.60 -13.05 12.37
C PRO A 113 8.68 -13.71 11.50
N TRP A 114 9.31 -14.78 12.00
CA TRP A 114 10.31 -15.54 11.25
C TRP A 114 9.73 -16.30 10.05
N SER A 115 8.42 -16.60 10.03
CA SER A 115 7.76 -17.15 8.83
C SER A 115 7.50 -16.10 7.75
N LEU A 116 7.61 -14.81 8.10
CA LEU A 116 7.46 -13.67 7.19
C LEU A 116 8.82 -13.09 6.78
N SER A 117 9.90 -13.43 7.50
CA SER A 117 11.25 -13.04 7.13
C SER A 117 11.70 -13.80 5.88
N LEU A 118 11.94 -13.07 4.80
CA LEU A 118 12.45 -13.62 3.54
C LEU A 118 13.97 -13.45 3.38
N TYR A 119 14.64 -12.94 4.42
CA TYR A 119 16.08 -12.75 4.43
C TYR A 119 16.81 -13.92 5.11
N ASP A 120 17.91 -14.35 4.50
CA ASP A 120 18.81 -15.34 5.08
C ASP A 120 19.83 -14.71 6.07
N GLU A 121 20.51 -15.56 6.83
CA GLU A 121 21.48 -15.12 7.84
C GLU A 121 22.67 -14.34 7.25
N VAL A 122 23.09 -14.66 6.02
CA VAL A 122 24.20 -13.99 5.33
C VAL A 122 23.79 -12.57 4.94
N GLN A 123 22.56 -12.39 4.47
CA GLN A 123 22.00 -11.08 4.16
C GLN A 123 21.90 -10.21 5.42
N LEU A 124 21.37 -10.77 6.51
CA LEU A 124 21.22 -10.06 7.79
C LEU A 124 22.56 -9.72 8.46
N ALA A 125 23.60 -10.53 8.24
CA ALA A 125 24.96 -10.26 8.74
C ALA A 125 25.72 -9.21 7.90
N ARG A 126 25.22 -8.83 6.71
CA ARG A 126 25.90 -7.89 5.82
C ARG A 126 25.85 -6.47 6.41
N ALA A 127 27.02 -5.86 6.58
CA ALA A 127 27.12 -4.46 7.00
C ALA A 127 26.34 -3.55 6.05
N GLY A 128 25.46 -2.69 6.61
CA GLY A 128 24.64 -1.77 5.84
C GLY A 128 23.41 -2.39 5.16
N PHE A 129 22.97 -3.60 5.55
CA PHE A 129 21.78 -4.24 4.96
C PHE A 129 20.46 -3.49 5.23
N GLY A 130 20.37 -2.73 6.32
CA GLY A 130 19.19 -1.93 6.69
C GLY A 130 18.16 -2.66 7.56
N TYR A 131 18.29 -3.97 7.73
CA TYR A 131 17.42 -4.79 8.59
C TYR A 131 18.24 -5.61 9.59
N CYS A 132 17.64 -5.94 10.74
CA CYS A 132 18.26 -6.76 11.78
C CYS A 132 17.43 -8.03 12.03
N ALA A 133 18.11 -9.11 12.42
CA ALA A 133 17.43 -10.34 12.82
C ALA A 133 16.63 -10.13 14.11
N LEU A 134 15.35 -10.51 14.09
CA LEU A 134 14.51 -10.53 15.28
C LEU A 134 14.95 -11.64 16.24
N ARG A 135 15.03 -11.32 17.53
CA ARG A 135 15.30 -12.27 18.62
C ARG A 135 14.02 -12.67 19.34
N PRO A 136 13.95 -13.88 19.94
CA PRO A 136 12.76 -14.36 20.65
C PRO A 136 12.26 -13.45 21.79
N ASP A 137 13.17 -12.70 22.40
CA ASP A 137 12.94 -11.78 23.51
C ASP A 137 12.70 -10.32 23.10
N ASP A 138 12.83 -10.00 21.81
CA ASP A 138 12.57 -8.65 21.31
C ASP A 138 11.10 -8.28 21.50
N THR A 139 10.85 -7.09 22.04
CA THR A 139 9.50 -6.53 22.15
C THR A 139 9.13 -5.83 20.84
N ILE A 140 8.13 -6.37 20.15
CA ILE A 140 7.60 -5.80 18.90
C ILE A 140 6.10 -5.50 19.03
N GLY A 141 5.58 -4.71 18.08
CA GLY A 141 4.16 -4.40 18.00
C GLY A 141 3.37 -5.53 17.34
N TRP A 142 2.24 -5.88 17.95
CA TRP A 142 1.29 -6.85 17.45
C TRP A 142 -0.06 -6.19 17.25
N VAL A 143 -0.73 -6.52 16.15
CA VAL A 143 -2.11 -6.14 15.85
C VAL A 143 -2.94 -7.38 15.60
N MET A 144 -4.25 -7.28 15.83
CA MET A 144 -5.18 -8.34 15.43
C MET A 144 -5.32 -8.35 13.91
N GLY A 145 -5.17 -9.53 13.30
CA GLY A 145 -5.34 -9.75 11.86
C GLY A 145 -6.64 -10.46 11.53
#